data_AF-A0A084JBT7-F1
#
_entry.id   AF-A0A084JBT7-F1
#
_cell.length_a   1.000
_cell.length_b   1.000
_cell.length_c   1.000
_cell.angle_alpha   90.00
_cell.angle_beta   90.00
_cell.angle_gamma   90.00
#
_symmetry.space_group_name_H-M   'P 1'
#
loop_
_entity.id
_entity.type
_entity.pdbx_description
1 polymer ?
#
loop_
_entity_poly.entity_id
_entity_poly.type
_entity_poly.pdbx_seq_one_letter_code
_entity_poly.pdbx_strand_id
1 'polypeptide(L)'
;MNEIGKKDVIKDYLEGIKKIDVIQDLQPMTWPFCLSTELWENYERRRSEIDLQKLEKIKYFDGEILSSEINNLPNDKGGVYIYIIDNSVLSCSGSYIMYVGRARKTDTENLRKRAKSHYNQYVRHEENERLEKLFDNWKKYIYLLYLPIDGNDEIDLAEDELILALTPPCNKDYPAPKIRRKLSKIFYV
;
A
#
# COMPACT_ATOMS: atom_id res chain seq x y z
N MET A 1 31.11 -26.12 -8.62
CA MET A 1 30.72 -25.15 -9.68
C MET A 1 31.97 -24.33 -10.02
N ASN A 2 32.58 -24.54 -11.18
CA ASN A 2 33.86 -23.90 -11.56
C ASN A 2 33.74 -22.37 -11.71
N GLU A 3 34.81 -21.64 -11.41
CA GLU A 3 34.87 -20.16 -11.47
C GLU A 3 34.48 -19.58 -12.84
N ILE A 4 34.74 -20.32 -13.92
CA ILE A 4 34.35 -19.96 -15.29
C ILE A 4 32.82 -19.87 -15.41
N GLY A 5 32.10 -20.88 -14.92
CA GLY A 5 30.63 -20.89 -14.93
C GLY A 5 29.99 -19.85 -14.00
N LYS A 6 30.70 -19.35 -12.98
CA LYS A 6 30.22 -18.22 -12.15
C LYS A 6 30.37 -16.88 -12.87
N LYS A 7 31.46 -16.67 -13.62
CA LYS A 7 31.70 -15.43 -14.38
C LYS A 7 30.69 -15.25 -15.51
N ASP A 8 30.33 -16.34 -16.19
CA ASP A 8 29.35 -16.30 -17.28
C ASP A 8 27.94 -15.95 -16.76
N VAL A 9 27.52 -16.51 -15.63
CA VAL A 9 26.23 -16.18 -14.98
C VAL A 9 26.14 -14.72 -14.54
N ILE A 10 27.21 -14.16 -13.96
CA ILE A 10 27.24 -12.74 -13.57
C ILE A 10 27.18 -11.84 -14.81
N LYS A 11 27.89 -12.20 -15.88
CA LYS A 11 27.87 -11.45 -17.13
C LYS A 11 26.47 -11.43 -17.74
N ASP A 12 25.80 -12.57 -17.80
CA ASP A 12 24.44 -12.67 -18.33
C ASP A 12 23.44 -11.86 -17.49
N TYR A 13 23.58 -11.89 -16.16
CA TYR A 13 22.79 -11.05 -15.25
C TYR A 13 22.99 -9.55 -15.52
N LEU A 14 24.24 -9.10 -15.67
CA LEU A 14 24.57 -7.70 -15.96
C LEU A 14 24.08 -7.25 -17.34
N GLU A 15 24.20 -8.10 -18.35
CA GLU A 15 23.64 -7.82 -19.69
C GLU A 15 22.12 -7.76 -19.69
N GLY A 16 21.45 -8.53 -18.80
CA GLY A 16 20.02 -8.40 -18.55
C GLY A 16 19.65 -7.02 -17.98
N ILE A 17 20.37 -6.57 -16.95
CA ILE A 17 20.11 -5.26 -16.31
C ILE A 17 20.31 -4.10 -17.29
N LYS A 18 21.33 -4.16 -18.16
CA LYS A 18 21.60 -3.09 -19.15
C LYS A 18 20.47 -2.88 -20.15
N LYS A 19 19.59 -3.87 -20.32
CA LYS A 19 18.43 -3.79 -21.21
C LYS A 19 17.24 -3.09 -20.57
N ILE A 20 17.27 -2.85 -19.26
CA ILE A 20 16.22 -2.13 -18.54
C ILE A 20 16.33 -0.65 -18.92
N ASP A 21 15.28 -0.11 -19.52
CA ASP A 21 15.19 1.31 -19.80
C ASP A 21 14.78 2.02 -18.51
N VAL A 22 15.67 2.85 -17.98
CA VAL A 22 15.43 3.55 -16.70
C VAL A 22 14.18 4.44 -16.77
N ILE A 23 13.93 5.09 -17.91
CA ILE A 23 12.81 6.02 -18.06
C ILE A 23 11.51 5.24 -18.25
N GLN A 24 11.50 4.22 -19.11
CA GLN A 24 10.26 3.48 -19.40
C GLN A 24 9.92 2.46 -18.31
N ASP A 25 10.93 1.79 -17.73
CA ASP A 25 10.70 0.67 -16.81
C ASP A 25 10.76 1.10 -15.33
N LEU A 26 11.66 2.03 -14.96
CA LEU A 26 11.92 2.33 -13.53
C LEU A 26 11.27 3.63 -13.05
N GLN A 27 11.12 4.65 -13.90
CA GLN A 27 10.48 5.90 -13.51
C GLN A 27 9.02 5.70 -13.05
N PRO A 28 8.18 4.88 -13.74
CA PRO A 28 6.84 4.57 -13.24
C PRO A 28 6.88 3.74 -11.95
N MET A 29 8.00 3.09 -11.64
CA MET A 29 8.18 2.31 -10.42
C MET A 29 8.78 3.09 -9.25
N THR A 30 8.92 4.41 -9.39
CA THR A 30 9.51 5.27 -8.35
C THR A 30 8.45 5.96 -7.51
N TRP A 31 8.59 5.84 -6.19
CA TRP A 31 7.77 6.53 -5.18
C TRP A 31 8.64 7.19 -4.12
N PRO A 32 8.39 8.46 -3.79
CA PRO A 32 9.08 9.09 -2.69
C PRO A 32 8.35 8.82 -1.36
N PHE A 33 9.11 8.43 -0.33
CA PHE A 33 8.60 8.16 1.01
C PHE A 33 9.03 9.26 1.98
N CYS A 34 8.13 9.63 2.90
CA CYS A 34 8.46 10.46 4.05
C CYS A 34 8.63 9.57 5.28
N LEU A 35 9.84 9.52 5.83
CA LEU A 35 10.15 8.75 7.03
C LEU A 35 10.34 9.71 8.21
N SER A 36 9.25 10.30 8.67
CA SER A 36 9.28 11.30 9.74
C SER A 36 9.13 10.65 11.12
N THR A 37 10.23 10.54 11.85
CA THR A 37 10.22 10.00 13.22
C THR A 37 9.33 10.83 14.15
N GLU A 38 9.27 12.15 13.95
CA GLU A 38 8.37 13.03 14.71
C GLU A 38 6.89 12.62 14.55
N LEU A 39 6.46 12.23 13.35
CA LEU A 39 5.09 11.78 13.13
C LEU A 39 4.83 10.41 13.77
N TRP A 40 5.83 9.53 13.80
CA TRP A 40 5.74 8.23 14.46
C TRP A 40 5.68 8.35 15.98
N GLU A 41 6.53 9.19 16.58
CA GLU A 41 6.52 9.49 18.01
C GLU A 41 5.20 10.14 18.43
N ASN A 42 4.63 11.01 17.59
CA ASN A 42 3.32 11.60 17.86
C ASN A 42 2.17 10.56 17.77
N TYR A 43 2.32 9.52 16.95
CA TYR A 43 1.35 8.42 16.88
C TYR A 43 1.31 7.58 18.17
N GLU A 44 2.35 7.62 19.00
CA GLU A 44 2.30 7.01 20.34
C GLU A 44 1.25 7.70 21.25
N ARG A 45 0.90 8.95 20.94
CA ARG A 45 -0.15 9.74 21.61
C ARG A 45 -1.48 9.72 20.87
N ARG A 46 -1.68 8.75 19.97
CA ARG A 46 -2.93 8.55 19.24
C ARG A 46 -4.11 8.40 20.21
N ARG A 47 -5.28 8.76 19.72
CA ARG A 47 -6.56 8.68 20.45
C ARG A 47 -7.32 7.42 20.10
N SER A 48 -7.08 6.83 18.93
CA SER A 48 -7.67 5.54 18.57
C SER A 48 -7.18 4.43 19.51
N GLU A 49 -8.09 3.55 19.90
CA GLU A 49 -7.84 2.40 20.78
C GLU A 49 -7.55 1.12 19.97
N ILE A 50 -7.28 1.27 18.67
CA ILE A 50 -6.99 0.15 17.77
C ILE A 50 -5.71 -0.61 18.16
N ASP A 51 -5.76 -1.92 17.98
CA ASP A 51 -4.63 -2.83 18.17
C ASP A 51 -4.08 -3.28 16.81
N LEU A 52 -3.01 -2.63 16.37
CA LEU A 52 -2.36 -2.94 15.10
C LEU A 52 -1.69 -4.33 15.08
N GLN A 53 -1.51 -4.99 16.23
CA GLN A 53 -1.01 -6.37 16.27
C GLN A 53 -2.02 -7.37 15.72
N LYS A 54 -3.30 -6.98 15.62
CA LYS A 54 -4.39 -7.78 15.05
C LYS A 54 -4.58 -7.56 13.55
N LEU A 55 -3.68 -6.84 12.88
CA LEU A 55 -3.72 -6.71 11.42
C LEU A 55 -3.60 -8.08 10.77
N GLU A 56 -4.57 -8.41 9.95
CA GLU A 56 -4.53 -9.59 9.09
C GLU A 56 -4.01 -9.20 7.71
N LYS A 57 -3.35 -10.13 7.01
CA LYS A 57 -2.73 -9.92 5.70
C LYS A 57 -3.34 -10.89 4.68
N ILE A 58 -3.77 -10.36 3.54
CA ILE A 58 -4.18 -11.17 2.39
C ILE A 58 -3.48 -10.74 1.11
N LYS A 59 -3.33 -11.69 0.19
CA LYS A 59 -2.94 -11.40 -1.19
C LYS A 59 -4.08 -10.70 -1.90
N TYR A 60 -3.80 -9.57 -2.56
CA TYR A 60 -4.84 -8.79 -3.22
C TYR A 60 -5.08 -9.20 -4.69
N PHE A 61 -4.02 -9.48 -5.46
CA PHE A 61 -4.12 -10.00 -6.82
C PHE A 61 -3.62 -11.44 -6.91
N ASP A 62 -4.32 -12.24 -7.70
CA ASP A 62 -3.87 -13.56 -8.18
C ASP A 62 -3.65 -13.47 -9.70
N GLY A 63 -2.39 -13.24 -10.09
CA GLY A 63 -2.07 -12.84 -11.46
C GLY A 63 -2.70 -11.51 -11.82
N GLU A 64 -3.57 -11.52 -12.84
CA GLU A 64 -4.25 -10.33 -13.37
C GLU A 64 -5.63 -10.09 -12.74
N ILE A 65 -6.13 -11.01 -11.93
CA ILE A 65 -7.47 -10.94 -11.34
C ILE A 65 -7.42 -10.69 -9.83
N LEU A 66 -8.56 -10.27 -9.27
CA LEU A 66 -8.72 -10.14 -7.83
C LEU A 66 -8.58 -11.52 -7.15
N SER A 67 -7.76 -11.57 -6.11
CA SER A 67 -7.53 -12.79 -5.33
C SER A 67 -8.80 -13.28 -4.64
N SER A 68 -8.96 -14.60 -4.55
CA SER A 68 -10.05 -15.23 -3.79
C SER A 68 -9.96 -14.98 -2.28
N GLU A 69 -8.76 -14.66 -1.76
CA GLU A 69 -8.53 -14.29 -0.36
C GLU A 69 -9.29 -13.03 0.05
N ILE A 70 -9.77 -12.23 -0.90
CA ILE A 70 -10.66 -11.09 -0.62
C ILE A 70 -11.91 -11.49 0.17
N ASN A 71 -12.32 -12.75 0.09
CA ASN A 71 -13.46 -13.27 0.84
C ASN A 71 -13.16 -13.53 2.32
N ASN A 72 -11.89 -13.45 2.76
CA ASN A 72 -11.50 -13.49 4.17
C ASN A 72 -11.86 -12.18 4.89
N LEU A 73 -11.93 -11.05 4.16
CA LEU A 73 -12.37 -9.79 4.75
C LEU A 73 -13.80 -9.92 5.28
N PRO A 74 -14.13 -9.36 6.45
CA PRO A 74 -15.49 -9.37 6.96
C PRO A 74 -16.43 -8.58 6.04
N ASN A 75 -17.65 -9.09 5.86
CA ASN A 75 -18.73 -8.41 5.11
C ASN A 75 -19.77 -7.75 6.04
N ASP A 76 -19.58 -7.86 7.34
CA ASP A 76 -20.42 -7.36 8.41
C ASP A 76 -19.73 -6.30 9.28
N LYS A 77 -18.45 -6.03 9.04
CA LYS A 77 -17.64 -5.03 9.77
C LYS A 77 -17.08 -3.94 8.86
N GLY A 78 -16.90 -2.77 9.46
CA GLY A 78 -16.04 -1.72 8.91
C GLY A 78 -14.60 -1.95 9.35
N GLY A 79 -13.74 -0.98 9.09
CA GLY A 79 -12.35 -1.04 9.53
C GLY A 79 -11.43 -0.18 8.69
N VAL A 80 -10.13 -0.32 8.96
CA VAL A 80 -9.06 0.28 8.17
C VAL A 80 -8.35 -0.80 7.36
N TYR A 81 -7.78 -0.38 6.23
CA TYR A 81 -7.00 -1.25 5.36
C TYR A 81 -5.77 -0.52 4.82
N ILE A 82 -4.72 -1.28 4.54
CA ILE A 82 -3.43 -0.77 4.11
C ILE A 82 -2.95 -1.58 2.91
N TYR A 83 -2.75 -0.94 1.76
CA TYR A 83 -2.05 -1.58 0.66
C TYR A 83 -0.55 -1.50 0.89
N ILE A 84 0.11 -2.65 0.78
CA ILE A 84 1.56 -2.77 0.89
C ILE A 84 2.14 -3.46 -0.35
N ILE A 85 3.40 -3.17 -0.66
CA ILE A 85 4.22 -3.96 -1.57
C ILE A 85 5.14 -4.84 -0.73
N ASP A 86 5.04 -6.15 -0.90
CA ASP A 86 5.87 -7.11 -0.19
C ASP A 86 7.06 -7.56 -1.04
N ASN A 87 8.27 -7.39 -0.51
CA ASN A 87 9.50 -7.70 -1.24
C ASN A 87 9.79 -9.20 -1.21
N SER A 88 9.68 -9.85 -2.37
CA SER A 88 9.95 -11.29 -2.50
C SER A 88 11.43 -11.70 -2.40
N VAL A 89 12.37 -10.74 -2.50
CA VAL A 89 13.82 -11.01 -2.47
C VAL A 89 14.31 -11.24 -1.04
N LEU A 90 13.78 -10.46 -0.08
CA LEU A 90 14.13 -10.53 1.33
C LEU A 90 12.85 -10.63 2.14
N SER A 91 12.36 -11.86 2.35
CA SER A 91 11.11 -12.13 3.06
C SER A 91 11.07 -11.61 4.51
N CYS A 92 12.23 -11.25 5.09
CA CYS A 92 12.35 -10.68 6.43
C CYS A 92 12.57 -9.16 6.46
N SER A 93 12.69 -8.48 5.31
CA SER A 93 13.02 -7.04 5.27
C SER A 93 11.82 -6.10 5.40
N GLY A 94 10.62 -6.66 5.63
CA GLY A 94 9.38 -5.90 5.73
C GLY A 94 8.79 -5.53 4.36
N SER A 95 7.71 -4.74 4.41
CA SER A 95 6.91 -4.35 3.25
C SER A 95 6.83 -2.83 3.15
N TYR A 96 6.61 -2.31 1.94
CA TYR A 96 6.46 -0.87 1.70
C TYR A 96 4.99 -0.47 1.83
N ILE A 97 4.69 0.48 2.72
CA ILE A 97 3.33 0.99 2.94
C ILE A 97 2.97 2.00 1.86
N MET A 98 1.97 1.68 1.04
CA MET A 98 1.63 2.47 -0.14
C MET A 98 0.40 3.34 0.06
N TYR A 99 -0.64 2.80 0.71
CA TYR A 99 -1.92 3.48 0.88
C TYR A 99 -2.57 3.03 2.19
N VAL A 100 -3.20 3.95 2.89
CA VAL A 100 -4.11 3.68 4.01
C VAL A 100 -5.50 4.16 3.62
N GLY A 101 -6.53 3.36 3.86
CA GLY A 101 -7.91 3.78 3.69
C GLY A 101 -8.82 3.14 4.72
N ARG A 102 -10.09 3.54 4.70
CA ARG A 102 -11.12 2.99 5.56
C ARG A 102 -12.37 2.54 4.84
N ALA A 103 -13.12 1.67 5.51
CA ALA A 103 -14.47 1.30 5.15
C ALA A 103 -15.36 1.48 6.38
N ARG A 104 -16.27 2.45 6.35
CA ARG A 104 -17.34 2.52 7.34
C ARG A 104 -18.29 1.33 7.17
N LYS A 105 -18.86 0.85 8.27
CA LYS A 105 -19.98 -0.10 8.20
C LYS A 105 -21.28 0.66 8.00
N THR A 106 -21.95 0.37 6.89
CA THR A 106 -23.34 0.76 6.61
C THR A 106 -24.08 -0.43 6.01
N ASP A 107 -25.34 -0.27 5.62
CA ASP A 107 -26.08 -1.34 4.91
C ASP A 107 -25.43 -1.69 3.56
N THR A 108 -24.85 -0.69 2.90
CA THR A 108 -24.26 -0.83 1.59
C THR A 108 -22.75 -0.98 1.60
N GLU A 109 -22.04 -0.57 2.66
CA GLU A 109 -20.57 -0.56 2.74
C GLU A 109 -20.03 -1.41 3.90
N ASN A 110 -18.88 -2.03 3.67
CA ASN A 110 -18.07 -2.78 4.63
C ASN A 110 -16.66 -3.00 4.05
N LEU A 111 -15.74 -3.55 4.84
CA LEU A 111 -14.36 -3.83 4.41
C LEU A 111 -14.28 -4.60 3.09
N ARG A 112 -14.97 -5.75 3.00
CA ARG A 112 -14.96 -6.59 1.79
C ARG A 112 -15.47 -5.85 0.56
N LYS A 113 -16.59 -5.12 0.69
CA LYS A 113 -17.19 -4.36 -0.41
C LYS A 113 -16.27 -3.22 -0.86
N ARG A 114 -15.67 -2.50 0.09
CA ARG A 114 -14.74 -1.41 -0.22
C ARG A 114 -13.50 -1.91 -0.97
N ALA A 115 -12.93 -3.04 -0.53
CA ALA A 115 -11.80 -3.65 -1.24
C ALA A 115 -12.19 -4.11 -2.65
N LYS A 116 -13.35 -4.75 -2.83
CA LYS A 116 -13.87 -5.08 -4.18
C LYS A 116 -14.14 -3.84 -5.04
N SER A 117 -14.58 -2.74 -4.43
CA SER A 117 -14.83 -1.48 -5.12
C SER A 117 -13.56 -0.92 -5.75
N HIS A 118 -12.43 -0.94 -5.03
CA HIS A 118 -11.14 -0.50 -5.57
C HIS A 118 -10.73 -1.29 -6.82
N TYR A 119 -10.85 -2.63 -6.77
CA TYR A 119 -10.58 -3.46 -7.94
C TYR A 119 -11.52 -3.14 -9.12
N ASN A 120 -12.82 -2.97 -8.86
CA ASN A 120 -13.78 -2.64 -9.92
C ASN A 120 -13.52 -1.25 -10.53
N GLN A 121 -13.13 -0.26 -9.73
CA GLN A 121 -12.75 1.08 -10.20
C GLN A 121 -11.48 1.00 -11.03
N TYR A 122 -10.48 0.24 -10.58
CA TYR A 122 -9.25 -0.01 -11.34
C TYR A 122 -9.52 -0.63 -12.71
N VAL A 123 -10.34 -1.68 -12.78
CA VAL A 123 -10.71 -2.33 -14.06
C VAL A 123 -11.45 -1.38 -15.00
N ARG A 124 -12.13 -0.36 -14.46
CA ARG A 124 -12.86 0.66 -15.24
C ARG A 124 -12.03 1.91 -15.55
N HIS A 125 -10.79 1.99 -15.06
CA HIS A 125 -9.98 3.21 -15.12
C HIS A 125 -10.65 4.42 -14.45
N GLU A 126 -11.35 4.16 -13.33
CA GLU A 126 -12.05 5.14 -12.50
C GLU A 126 -11.38 5.30 -11.12
N GLU A 127 -10.25 4.65 -10.90
CA GLU A 127 -9.55 4.66 -9.62
C GLU A 127 -8.60 5.86 -9.51
N ASN A 128 -8.15 6.15 -8.30
CA ASN A 128 -7.12 7.16 -8.09
C ASN A 128 -5.84 6.81 -8.87
N GLU A 129 -5.33 7.75 -9.68
CA GLU A 129 -4.10 7.57 -10.50
C GLU A 129 -2.91 6.93 -9.75
N ARG A 130 -2.77 7.18 -8.44
CA ARG A 130 -1.68 6.62 -7.63
C ARG A 130 -1.92 5.17 -7.24
N LEU A 131 -3.18 4.80 -6.99
CA LEU A 131 -3.56 3.41 -6.76
C LEU A 131 -3.57 2.63 -8.07
N GLU A 132 -4.02 3.22 -9.18
CA GLU A 132 -3.90 2.60 -10.51
C GLU A 132 -2.43 2.32 -10.83
N LYS A 133 -1.56 3.33 -10.71
CA LYS A 133 -0.11 3.18 -10.88
C LYS A 133 0.47 2.10 -9.97
N LEU A 134 0.01 2.02 -8.71
CA LEU A 134 0.40 0.94 -7.79
C LEU A 134 -0.02 -0.43 -8.33
N PHE A 135 -1.27 -0.57 -8.77
CA PHE A 135 -1.80 -1.83 -9.25
C PHE A 135 -1.09 -2.26 -10.53
N ASP A 136 -0.94 -1.38 -11.52
CA ASP A 136 -0.31 -1.70 -12.81
C ASP A 136 1.10 -2.25 -12.69
N ASN A 137 1.90 -1.69 -11.78
CA ASN A 137 3.33 -1.99 -11.70
C ASN A 137 3.66 -3.09 -10.66
N TRP A 138 2.75 -3.36 -9.70
CA TRP A 138 3.06 -4.25 -8.58
C TRP A 138 2.01 -5.32 -8.27
N LYS A 139 1.04 -5.64 -9.15
CA LYS A 139 -0.01 -6.69 -8.90
C LYS A 139 0.49 -7.90 -8.12
N LYS A 140 1.54 -8.55 -8.66
CA LYS A 140 2.14 -9.76 -8.10
C LYS A 140 2.70 -9.58 -6.67
N TYR A 141 2.98 -8.35 -6.24
CA TYR A 141 3.61 -8.04 -4.96
C TYR A 141 2.68 -7.30 -3.99
N ILE A 142 1.44 -6.99 -4.39
CA ILE A 142 0.50 -6.28 -3.53
C ILE A 142 -0.18 -7.23 -2.55
N TYR A 143 -0.24 -6.77 -1.30
CA TYR A 143 -1.05 -7.35 -0.24
C TYR A 143 -1.90 -6.26 0.40
N LEU A 144 -3.02 -6.68 0.99
CA LEU A 144 -3.90 -5.84 1.78
C LEU A 144 -3.79 -6.27 3.23
N LEU A 145 -3.32 -5.36 4.09
CA LEU A 145 -3.50 -5.50 5.53
C LEU A 145 -4.86 -4.92 5.91
N TYR A 146 -5.57 -5.54 6.83
CA TYR A 146 -6.84 -4.99 7.32
C TYR A 146 -7.03 -5.23 8.80
N LEU A 147 -7.74 -4.30 9.44
CA LEU A 147 -8.17 -4.38 10.83
C LEU A 147 -9.67 -4.11 10.89
N PRO A 148 -10.50 -5.12 11.19
CA PRO A 148 -11.92 -4.92 11.46
C PRO A 148 -12.10 -4.08 12.72
N ILE A 149 -12.92 -3.03 12.63
CA ILE A 149 -13.19 -2.13 13.76
C ILE A 149 -14.70 -1.93 13.86
N ASP A 150 -15.20 -1.87 15.09
CA ASP A 150 -16.58 -1.51 15.40
C ASP A 150 -16.69 0.00 15.66
N GLY A 151 -17.73 0.62 15.10
CA GLY A 151 -17.97 2.05 15.23
C GLY A 151 -17.28 2.88 14.14
N ASN A 152 -18.08 3.65 13.41
CA ASN A 152 -17.58 4.45 12.29
C ASN A 152 -16.67 5.60 12.74
N ASP A 153 -16.89 6.16 13.93
CA ASP A 153 -16.08 7.26 14.45
C ASP A 153 -14.64 6.80 14.77
N GLU A 154 -14.49 5.60 15.34
CA GLU A 154 -13.18 4.99 15.62
C GLU A 154 -12.45 4.66 14.31
N ILE A 155 -13.17 4.16 13.31
CA ILE A 155 -12.63 3.88 11.98
C ILE A 155 -12.06 5.15 11.33
N ASP A 156 -12.79 6.26 11.41
CA ASP A 156 -12.37 7.53 10.82
C ASP A 156 -11.15 8.10 11.54
N LEU A 157 -11.16 8.07 12.87
CA LEU A 157 -10.04 8.51 13.70
C LEU A 157 -8.78 7.68 13.43
N ALA A 158 -8.91 6.36 13.38
CA ALA A 158 -7.83 5.43 13.06
C ALA A 158 -7.20 5.71 11.67
N GLU A 159 -8.04 5.95 10.65
CA GLU A 159 -7.56 6.29 9.30
C GLU A 159 -6.73 7.57 9.31
N ASP A 160 -7.27 8.63 9.92
CA ASP A 160 -6.60 9.94 9.96
C ASP A 160 -5.24 9.86 10.67
N GLU A 161 -5.19 9.18 11.81
CA GLU A 161 -3.96 9.01 12.59
C GLU A 161 -2.92 8.15 11.85
N LEU A 162 -3.35 7.07 11.19
CA LEU A 162 -2.47 6.22 10.38
C LEU A 162 -1.93 6.94 9.13
N ILE A 163 -2.78 7.67 8.39
CA ILE A 163 -2.33 8.46 7.23
C ILE A 163 -1.31 9.52 7.69
N LEU A 164 -1.57 10.19 8.81
CA LEU A 164 -0.67 11.20 9.35
C LEU A 164 0.67 10.62 9.77
N ALA A 165 0.68 9.48 10.46
CA ALA A 165 1.89 8.84 10.95
C ALA A 165 2.73 8.23 9.83
N LEU A 166 2.08 7.50 8.93
CA LEU A 166 2.77 6.69 7.92
C LEU A 166 3.07 7.48 6.64
N THR A 167 2.33 8.56 6.40
CA THR A 167 2.43 9.40 5.20
C THR A 167 2.52 8.63 3.87
N PRO A 168 1.57 7.73 3.57
CA PRO A 168 1.71 6.82 2.44
C PRO A 168 1.69 7.57 1.10
N PRO A 169 2.53 7.18 0.13
CA PRO A 169 2.68 7.90 -1.13
C PRO A 169 1.41 7.91 -1.99
N CYS A 170 0.54 6.91 -1.88
CA CYS A 170 -0.70 6.83 -2.67
C CYS A 170 -1.86 7.60 -2.05
N ASN A 171 -1.77 8.06 -0.79
CA ASN A 171 -2.77 8.95 -0.20
C ASN A 171 -2.58 10.38 -0.75
N LYS A 172 -3.63 10.94 -1.38
CA LYS A 172 -3.61 12.34 -1.87
C LYS A 172 -3.94 13.33 -0.77
N ASP A 173 -4.92 12.99 0.07
CA ASP A 173 -5.40 13.84 1.14
C ASP A 173 -4.70 13.51 2.44
N TYR A 174 -4.04 14.52 3.01
CA TYR A 174 -3.41 14.45 4.31
C TYR A 174 -4.25 15.28 5.30
N PRO A 175 -4.65 14.71 6.45
CA PRO A 175 -5.47 15.41 7.45
C PRO A 175 -4.87 16.72 7.95
N ALA A 176 -3.53 16.85 7.90
CA ALA A 176 -2.81 18.05 8.31
C ALA A 176 -2.36 18.91 7.09
N PRO A 177 -3.01 20.05 6.80
CA PRO A 177 -2.69 20.88 5.62
C PRO A 177 -1.26 21.42 5.60
N LYS A 178 -0.65 21.63 6.77
CA LYS A 178 0.75 22.08 6.90
C LYS A 178 1.73 21.00 6.43
N ILE A 179 1.48 19.73 6.76
CA ILE A 179 2.29 18.59 6.32
C ILE A 179 2.07 18.37 4.84
N ARG A 180 0.81 18.38 4.37
CA ARG A 180 0.45 18.35 2.95
C ARG A 180 1.25 19.35 2.13
N ARG A 181 1.28 20.62 2.56
CA ARG A 181 1.97 21.72 1.87
C ARG A 181 3.50 21.57 1.88
N LYS A 182 4.07 20.98 2.94
CA LYS A 182 5.52 20.72 3.02
C LYS A 182 5.91 19.57 2.11
N LEU A 183 5.17 18.46 2.16
CA LEU A 183 5.43 17.28 1.32
C LEU A 183 5.15 17.54 -0.16
N SER A 184 4.09 18.28 -0.49
CA SER A 184 3.78 18.62 -1.88
C SER A 184 4.87 19.47 -2.54
N LYS A 185 5.62 20.27 -1.77
CA LYS A 185 6.75 21.05 -2.28
C LYS A 185 8.03 20.24 -2.48
N ILE A 186 8.10 19.03 -1.94
CA ILE A 186 9.29 18.17 -2.02
C ILE A 186 9.09 17.09 -3.09
N PHE A 187 7.87 16.55 -3.18
CA PHE A 187 7.56 15.40 -4.05
C PHE A 187 7.02 15.77 -5.43
N TYR A 188 6.83 17.07 -5.71
CA TYR A 188 6.29 17.57 -6.99
C TYR A 188 7.14 18.71 -7.57
N VAL A 189 8.44 18.73 -7.27
CA VAL A 189 9.44 19.56 -7.98
C VAL A 189 9.98 18.76 -9.16
#